data_AF-A0A6P0KIM2-F1
#
_entry.id   AF-A0A6P0KIM2-F1
#
_cell.length_a   1.000
_cell.length_b   1.000
_cell.length_c   1.000
_cell.angle_alpha   90.00
_cell.angle_beta   90.00
_cell.angle_gamma   90.00
#
_symmetry.space_group_name_H-M   'P 1'
#
loop_
_entity.id
_entity.type
_entity.pdbx_description
1 polymer ?
#
loop_
_entity_poly.entity_id
_entity_poly.type
_entity_poly.pdbx_seq_one_letter_code
_entity_poly.pdbx_strand_id
1 'polypeptide(L)'
;MQYQVFVHSQSDDNFVASVIGMPNLTVEGKTESEAILKVKSALEAQLIRGKFVTIEVNLDLQPNAAKPQMKYAGIFANDPTFDDFMEKLTVIREESNSVTDE
;
A
#
# COMPACT_ATOMS: atom_id res chain seq x y z
N MET A 1 -19.48 11.34 21.02
CA MET A 1 -18.52 10.92 19.98
C MET A 1 -17.23 10.49 20.68
N GLN A 2 -16.58 9.43 20.22
CA GLN A 2 -15.34 8.92 20.79
C GLN A 2 -14.25 9.01 19.72
N TYR A 3 -13.07 9.49 20.10
CA TYR A 3 -11.91 9.59 19.21
C TYR A 3 -10.78 8.75 19.79
N GLN A 4 -10.05 8.08 18.91
CA GLN A 4 -8.82 7.42 19.28
C GLN A 4 -7.69 8.45 19.24
N VAL A 5 -6.96 8.53 20.35
CA VAL A 5 -5.79 9.39 20.50
C VAL A 5 -4.59 8.49 20.67
N PHE A 6 -3.56 8.72 19.87
CA PHE A 6 -2.27 8.11 20.06
C PHE A 6 -1.45 8.99 21.01
N VAL A 7 -1.06 8.44 22.16
CA VAL A 7 -0.21 9.11 23.13
C VAL A 7 1.10 8.34 23.22
N HIS A 8 2.21 9.04 23.09
CA HIS A 8 3.53 8.45 23.23
C HIS A 8 4.47 9.39 23.99
N SER A 9 5.41 8.83 24.73
CA SER A 9 6.49 9.60 25.35
C SER A 9 7.57 9.89 24.30
N GLN A 10 8.07 11.13 24.29
CA GLN A 10 9.20 11.55 23.46
C GLN A 10 10.48 11.68 24.30
N SER A 11 10.35 11.96 25.60
CA SER A 11 11.43 11.99 26.60
C SER A 11 10.82 11.86 28.00
N ASP A 12 11.64 11.73 29.06
CA ASP A 12 11.19 11.45 30.43
C ASP A 12 10.05 12.37 30.94
N ASP A 13 10.05 13.65 30.53
CA ASP A 13 9.03 14.64 30.89
C ASP A 13 8.30 15.26 29.68
N ASN A 14 8.27 14.58 28.52
CA ASN A 14 7.47 15.05 27.37
C ASN A 14 6.66 13.93 26.76
N PHE A 15 5.34 14.16 26.71
CA PHE A 15 4.35 13.30 26.10
C PHE A 15 3.67 14.04 24.96
N VAL A 16 3.51 13.33 23.85
CA VAL A 16 2.85 13.85 22.65
C VAL A 16 1.55 13.09 22.47
N ALA A 17 0.45 13.82 22.32
CA ALA A 17 -0.87 13.27 22.04
C ALA A 17 -1.34 13.74 20.66
N SER A 18 -1.71 12.80 19.79
CA SER A 18 -2.17 13.04 18.43
C SER A 18 -3.51 12.34 18.17
N VAL A 19 -4.47 13.03 17.56
CA VAL A 19 -5.76 12.43 17.23
C VAL A 19 -5.66 11.63 15.92
N ILE A 20 -6.05 10.35 15.94
CA ILE A 20 -6.01 9.50 14.75
C ILE A 20 -6.95 10.05 13.68
N GLY A 21 -6.43 10.19 12.45
CA GLY A 21 -7.16 10.78 11.34
C GLY A 21 -7.15 12.32 11.29
N MET A 22 -6.51 12.99 12.26
CA MET A 22 -6.33 14.44 12.28
C MET A 22 -4.86 14.82 12.56
N PRO A 23 -3.98 14.76 11.55
CA PRO A 23 -2.55 15.04 11.72
C PRO A 23 -2.26 16.49 12.17
N ASN A 24 -3.21 17.40 11.97
CA ASN A 24 -3.08 18.80 12.39
C ASN A 24 -3.37 18.99 13.89
N LEU A 25 -3.82 17.96 14.59
CA LEU A 25 -4.23 18.02 15.99
C LEU A 25 -3.29 17.17 16.85
N THR A 26 -2.10 17.72 17.07
CA THR A 26 -1.06 17.18 17.92
C THR A 26 -0.70 18.20 18.99
N VAL A 27 -0.56 17.74 20.23
CA VAL A 27 -0.20 18.57 21.38
C VAL A 27 0.83 17.89 22.25
N GLU A 28 1.61 18.70 22.96
CA GLU A 28 2.63 18.25 23.90
C GLU A 28 2.22 18.58 25.34
N GLY A 29 2.49 17.65 26.25
CA GLY A 29 2.28 17.79 27.69
C GLY A 29 3.45 17.21 28.46
N LYS A 30 3.68 17.70 29.67
CA LYS A 30 4.78 17.18 30.50
C LYS A 30 4.46 15.83 31.13
N THR A 31 3.17 15.54 31.23
CA THR A 31 2.65 14.26 31.70
C THR A 31 1.64 13.72 30.71
N GLU A 32 1.43 12.41 30.73
CA GLU A 32 0.43 11.74 29.90
C GLU A 32 -0.97 12.36 30.10
N SER A 33 -1.37 12.56 31.35
CA SER A 33 -2.68 13.14 31.69
C SER A 33 -2.83 14.57 31.17
N GLU A 34 -1.79 15.39 31.27
CA GLU A 34 -1.80 16.75 30.74
C GLU A 34 -1.93 16.77 29.21
N ALA A 35 -1.19 15.89 28.51
CA ALA A 35 -1.28 15.77 27.06
C ALA A 35 -2.69 15.35 26.61
N ILE A 36 -3.32 14.42 27.32
CA ILE A 36 -4.70 13.98 27.06
C ILE A 36 -5.71 15.11 27.29
N LEU A 37 -5.56 15.89 28.37
CA LEU A 37 -6.45 17.03 28.62
C LEU A 37 -6.30 18.11 27.54
N LYS A 38 -5.07 18.44 27.16
CA LYS A 38 -4.79 19.40 26.09
C LYS A 38 -5.36 18.96 24.75
N VAL A 39 -5.19 17.69 24.38
CA VAL A 39 -5.66 17.21 23.07
C VAL A 39 -7.18 17.20 23.02
N LYS A 40 -7.84 16.88 24.15
CA LYS A 40 -9.29 16.95 24.29
C LYS A 40 -9.80 18.37 24.07
N SER A 41 -9.21 19.37 24.76
CA SER A 41 -9.62 20.76 24.59
C SER A 41 -9.36 21.28 23.17
N ALA A 42 -8.24 20.89 22.57
CA ALA A 42 -7.92 21.26 21.19
C ALA A 42 -8.92 20.63 20.20
N LEU A 43 -9.31 19.38 20.41
CA LEU A 43 -10.31 18.66 19.63
C LEU A 43 -11.69 19.34 19.74
N GLU A 44 -12.15 19.65 20.95
CA GLU A 44 -13.41 20.36 21.18
C GLU A 44 -13.43 21.72 20.46
N ALA A 45 -12.35 22.49 20.56
CA ALA A 45 -12.23 23.79 19.89
C ALA A 45 -12.28 23.66 18.35
N GLN A 46 -11.64 22.63 17.78
CA GLN A 46 -11.64 22.39 16.34
C GLN A 46 -13.02 21.92 15.85
N LEU A 47 -13.71 21.09 16.62
CA LEU A 47 -15.06 20.60 16.29
C LEU A 47 -16.15 21.65 16.45
N ILE A 48 -15.96 22.66 17.31
CA ILE A 48 -16.89 23.81 17.39
C ILE A 48 -16.83 24.65 16.10
N ARG A 49 -15.65 24.78 15.50
CA ARG A 49 -15.42 25.62 14.31
C ARG A 49 -15.52 24.85 12.99
N GLY A 50 -15.37 23.53 13.03
CA GLY A 50 -15.32 22.65 11.88
C GLY A 50 -16.55 21.74 11.78
N LYS A 51 -16.84 21.28 10.57
CA LYS A 51 -17.84 20.25 10.31
C LYS A 51 -17.17 19.12 9.52
N PHE A 52 -17.49 17.87 9.87
CA PHE A 52 -17.13 16.75 9.02
C PHE A 52 -18.02 16.73 7.77
N VAL A 53 -17.36 16.71 6.62
CA VAL A 53 -18.02 16.53 5.33
C VAL A 53 -17.44 15.29 4.70
N THR A 54 -18.30 14.31 4.41
CA THR A 54 -17.93 13.17 3.60
C THR A 54 -17.96 13.61 2.14
N ILE A 55 -16.85 13.44 1.44
CA ILE A 55 -16.75 13.69 0.01
C ILE A 55 -16.52 12.34 -0.67
N GLU A 56 -17.39 12.00 -1.62
CA GLU A 56 -17.17 10.85 -2.47
C GLU A 56 -16.10 11.19 -3.50
N VAL A 57 -15.01 10.45 -3.46
CA VAL A 57 -13.95 10.56 -4.47
C VAL A 57 -14.13 9.39 -5.43
N ASN A 58 -14.59 9.69 -6.64
CA ASN A 58 -14.53 8.74 -7.73
C ASN A 58 -13.07 8.64 -8.17
N LEU A 59 -12.35 7.71 -7.57
CA LEU A 59 -11.15 7.20 -8.20
C LEU A 59 -11.62 6.43 -9.42
N ASP A 60 -11.41 6.98 -10.61
CA ASP A 60 -11.40 6.21 -11.85
C ASP A 60 -10.23 5.22 -11.78
N LEU A 61 -10.33 4.24 -10.89
CA LEU A 61 -9.59 3.00 -10.96
C LEU A 61 -10.11 2.35 -12.24
N GLN A 62 -9.52 2.69 -13.38
CA GLN A 62 -9.85 2.04 -14.63
C GLN A 62 -9.76 0.53 -14.36
N PRO A 63 -10.88 -0.22 -14.37
CA PRO A 63 -10.86 -1.64 -14.06
C PRO A 63 -10.08 -2.44 -15.11
N ASN A 64 -9.69 -1.77 -16.20
CA ASN A 64 -9.07 -2.32 -17.39
C ASN A 64 -7.83 -1.51 -17.79
N ALA A 65 -6.93 -1.18 -16.85
CA ALA A 65 -5.53 -1.07 -17.24
C ALA A 65 -5.13 -2.45 -17.79
N ALA A 66 -5.26 -2.61 -19.11
CA ALA A 66 -5.12 -3.86 -19.84
C ALA A 66 -3.91 -4.61 -19.31
N LYS A 67 -4.14 -5.73 -18.61
CA LYS A 67 -3.06 -6.56 -18.04
C LYS A 67 -2.09 -6.89 -19.18
N PRO A 68 -0.88 -6.30 -19.22
CA PRO A 68 0.02 -6.47 -20.37
C PRO A 68 0.40 -7.94 -20.61
N GLN A 69 0.30 -8.73 -19.55
CA GLN A 69 0.62 -10.15 -19.47
C GLN A 69 -0.27 -11.05 -20.35
N MET A 70 -1.50 -10.62 -20.70
CA MET A 70 -2.40 -11.43 -21.55
C MET A 70 -2.21 -11.19 -23.05
N LYS A 71 -1.39 -10.21 -23.46
CA LYS A 71 -1.25 -9.84 -24.87
C LYS A 71 -0.71 -10.97 -25.76
N TYR A 72 0.07 -11.89 -25.19
CA TYR A 72 0.76 -12.95 -25.95
C TYR A 72 0.39 -14.36 -25.48
N ALA A 73 -0.59 -14.51 -24.59
CA ALA A 73 -1.04 -15.82 -24.15
C ALA A 73 -1.60 -16.61 -25.35
N GLY A 74 -1.00 -17.75 -25.66
CA GLY A 74 -1.44 -18.62 -26.76
C GLY A 74 -1.06 -18.15 -28.17
N ILE A 75 -0.08 -17.24 -28.32
CA ILE A 75 0.35 -16.72 -29.63
C ILE A 75 0.73 -17.81 -30.64
N PHE A 76 1.19 -18.98 -30.18
CA PHE A 76 1.60 -20.11 -31.02
C PHE A 76 0.54 -21.22 -31.13
N ALA A 77 -0.66 -21.05 -30.58
CA ALA A 77 -1.67 -22.12 -30.50
C ALA A 77 -2.10 -22.68 -31.87
N ASN A 78 -2.00 -21.88 -32.93
CA ASN A 78 -2.37 -22.26 -34.29
C ASN A 78 -1.18 -22.20 -35.27
N ASP A 79 0.06 -22.12 -34.77
CA ASP A 79 1.24 -22.09 -35.63
C ASP A 79 1.53 -23.52 -36.13
N PRO A 80 1.42 -23.80 -37.45
CA PRO A 80 1.60 -25.14 -38.00
C PRO A 80 3.08 -25.60 -37.98
N THR A 81 4.01 -24.69 -37.68
CA THR A 81 5.46 -24.98 -37.60
C THR A 81 5.95 -25.18 -36.17
N PHE A 82 5.10 -24.99 -35.17
CA PHE A 82 5.48 -25.06 -33.76
C PHE A 82 6.03 -26.44 -33.35
N ASP A 83 5.41 -27.51 -33.84
CA ASP A 83 5.83 -28.88 -33.51
C ASP A 83 7.23 -29.20 -34.06
N ASP A 84 7.54 -28.83 -35.31
CA ASP A 84 8.88 -28.98 -35.93
C ASP A 84 9.94 -28.15 -35.18
N PHE A 85 9.57 -26.96 -34.72
CA PHE A 85 10.45 -26.12 -33.91
C PHE A 85 10.77 -26.78 -32.55
N MET A 86 9.79 -27.39 -31.89
CA MET A 86 9.98 -28.08 -30.61
C MET A 86 10.83 -29.35 -30.75
N GLU A 87 10.68 -30.10 -31.85
CA GLU A 87 11.52 -31.27 -32.14
C GLU A 87 13.00 -30.87 -32.27
N LYS A 88 13.29 -29.82 -33.04
CA LYS A 88 14.65 -29.30 -33.21
C LYS A 88 15.26 -28.78 -31.90
N LEU A 89 14.46 -28.11 -31.07
CA LEU A 89 14.91 -27.66 -29.75
C LEU A 89 15.24 -28.82 -28.82
N THR A 90 14.52 -29.93 -28.92
CA THR A 90 14.77 -31.12 -28.10
C THR A 90 16.13 -31.73 -28.42
N VAL A 91 16.47 -31.87 -29.71
CA VAL A 91 17.78 -32.35 -30.15
C VAL A 91 18.90 -31.45 -29.64
N ILE A 92 18.77 -30.13 -29.81
CA ILE A 92 19.78 -29.16 -29.34
C ILE A 92 19.99 -29.26 -27.82
N ARG A 93 18.90 -29.47 -27.08
CA ARG A 93 18.95 -29.59 -25.62
C ARG A 93 19.61 -30.89 -25.18
N GLU A 94 19.34 -32.00 -25.86
CA GLU A 94 19.99 -33.29 -25.59
C GLU A 94 21.47 -33.24 -25.90
N GLU A 95 21.86 -32.65 -27.03
CA GLU A 95 23.27 -32.42 -27.38
C GLU A 95 23.96 -31.59 -26.30
N SER A 96 23.38 -30.46 -25.92
CA SER A 96 23.93 -29.56 -24.89
C SER A 96 24.05 -30.23 -23.51
N ASN A 97 23.12 -31.12 -23.15
CA ASN A 97 23.16 -31.85 -21.88
C ASN A 97 24.09 -33.08 -21.92
N SER A 98 24.47 -33.55 -23.10
CA SER A 98 25.36 -34.70 -23.28
C SER A 98 26.85 -34.32 -23.31
N VAL A 99 27.16 -33.04 -23.54
CA VAL A 99 28.50 -32.50 -23.32
C VAL A 99 28.75 -32.47 -21.82
N THR A 100 29.42 -33.51 -21.32
CA THR A 100 30.03 -33.48 -19.98
C THR A 100 31.30 -32.64 -20.13
N ASP A 101 31.41 -31.55 -19.37
CA ASP A 101 32.64 -30.77 -19.28
C ASP A 101 33.80 -31.70 -18.87
N GLU A 102 34.74 -31.97 -19.78
CA GLU A 102 36.08 -32.48 -19.46
C GLU A 102 36.97 -31.37 -18.90
#